data_AF-A0A1C5ABQ2-F1
#
_entry.id   AF-A0A1C5ABQ2-F1
#
_cell.length_a   1.000
_cell.length_b   1.000
_cell.length_c   1.000
_cell.angle_alpha   90.00
_cell.angle_beta   90.00
_cell.angle_gamma   90.00
#
_symmetry.space_group_name_H-M   'P 1'
#
loop_
_entity.id
_entity.type
_entity.pdbx_description
1 polymer ?
#
loop_
_entity_poly.entity_id
_entity_poly.type
_entity_poly.pdbx_seq_one_letter_code
_entity_poly.pdbx_strand_id
1 'polypeptide(L)'
;MVTRAPANLMQVRSLLLTHLDMDPGTARSADLEPNEVGIVADDAHRGGYHCGSDRVVTNDYSVVESSRDKTGLSDYASALDVGWFSVTINGKTHNLRTFSVWLVGECEAGAPDTLWIREVIYSPDGSTVKRWDRLKRRSSGDTSHLSHTHASVFRDVTKAGTDLTPVFRRYLAYIGLTTSTAGGMLMLCEIGDEGQHVKALQVALNYLGFEAGAEDGKYGKGTSAAVLRMRKSVGSSATSGDKYDPWGHVQLQMCMAKRYGGAGQPGPAGPQGPQGPAGPQGPKGDPGPQGPSGQLVLPATFTFTGRVDDNTPS
;
A
#
# COMPACT_ATOMS: atom_id res chain seq x y z
N MET A 1 17.92 23.22 1.97
CA MET A 1 17.50 22.20 2.96
C MET A 1 18.43 21.02 2.81
N VAL A 2 18.69 20.27 3.88
CA VAL A 2 19.54 19.07 3.85
C VAL A 2 18.61 17.86 3.92
N THR A 3 18.93 16.76 3.24
CA THR A 3 18.14 15.53 3.34
C THR A 3 18.02 15.09 4.80
N ARG A 4 16.80 14.76 5.24
CA ARG A 4 16.46 14.36 6.61
C ARG A 4 15.95 12.93 6.69
N ALA A 5 16.22 12.28 7.81
CA ALA A 5 15.55 11.05 8.20
C ALA A 5 14.12 11.38 8.67
N PRO A 6 13.06 10.86 8.00
CA PRO A 6 11.69 11.13 8.40
C PRO A 6 11.30 10.30 9.63
N ALA A 7 10.35 10.80 10.42
CA ALA A 7 9.93 10.19 11.68
C ALA A 7 9.43 8.73 11.52
N ASN A 8 8.72 8.43 10.43
CA ASN A 8 8.20 7.08 10.17
C ASN A 8 9.31 6.06 9.84
N LEU A 9 10.35 6.43 9.10
CA LEU A 9 11.52 5.54 8.92
C LEU A 9 12.35 5.42 10.20
N MET A 10 12.44 6.48 11.00
CA MET A 10 13.07 6.42 12.32
C MET A 10 12.32 5.47 13.28
N GLN A 11 10.99 5.39 13.18
CA GLN A 11 10.19 4.42 13.94
C GLN A 11 10.48 2.97 13.50
N VAL A 12 10.62 2.71 12.19
CA VAL A 12 11.03 1.40 11.68
C VAL A 12 12.42 1.04 12.18
N ARG A 13 13.39 1.96 12.06
CA ARG A 13 14.75 1.75 12.58
C ARG A 13 14.75 1.43 14.06
N SER A 14 14.02 2.21 14.86
CA SER A 14 13.92 1.99 16.31
C SER A 14 13.31 0.63 16.63
N LEU A 15 12.27 0.21 15.89
CA LEU A 15 11.63 -1.10 16.05
C LEU A 15 12.61 -2.24 15.75
N LEU A 16 13.33 -2.18 14.64
CA LEU A 16 14.27 -3.23 14.25
C LEU A 16 15.40 -3.35 15.28
N LEU A 17 16.03 -2.23 15.65
CA LEU A 17 17.07 -2.22 16.66
C LEU A 17 16.56 -2.77 18.00
N THR A 18 15.38 -2.37 18.47
CA THR A 18 14.81 -2.88 19.74
C THR A 18 14.72 -4.40 19.83
N HIS A 19 14.59 -5.10 18.68
CA HIS A 19 14.36 -6.55 18.66
C HIS A 19 15.50 -7.36 18.03
N LEU A 20 16.34 -6.75 17.21
CA LEU A 20 17.42 -7.40 16.49
C LEU A 20 18.82 -6.93 16.93
N ASP A 21 18.91 -5.88 17.76
CA ASP A 21 20.07 -5.52 18.57
C ASP A 21 20.02 -6.32 19.89
N MET A 22 20.62 -7.50 19.92
CA MET A 22 20.59 -8.45 21.04
C MET A 22 21.53 -8.07 22.18
N ASP A 23 22.62 -7.32 21.93
CA ASP A 23 23.58 -6.86 22.94
C ASP A 23 23.86 -5.34 22.80
N PRO A 24 22.89 -4.48 23.19
CA PRO A 24 23.00 -3.04 23.00
C PRO A 24 24.18 -2.48 23.81
N GLY A 25 25.29 -2.20 23.11
CA GLY A 25 26.53 -1.67 23.70
C GLY A 25 27.80 -2.45 23.39
N THR A 26 27.69 -3.64 22.78
CA THR A 26 28.84 -4.43 22.34
C THR A 26 28.67 -4.85 20.88
N ALA A 27 29.55 -4.37 20.00
CA ALA A 27 29.46 -4.72 18.58
C ALA A 27 29.63 -6.23 18.36
N ARG A 28 28.65 -6.91 17.74
CA ARG A 28 28.70 -8.36 17.45
C ARG A 28 28.37 -8.65 15.99
N SER A 29 29.06 -9.63 15.42
CA SER A 29 28.85 -10.04 14.01
C SER A 29 27.51 -10.74 13.72
N ALA A 30 26.68 -10.97 14.73
CA ALA A 30 25.37 -11.62 14.61
C ALA A 30 24.23 -10.68 15.02
N ASP A 31 24.54 -9.40 15.19
CA ASP A 31 23.70 -8.41 15.84
C ASP A 31 23.43 -7.24 14.90
N LEU A 32 22.24 -6.64 14.95
CA LEU A 32 21.89 -5.52 14.07
C LEU A 32 22.31 -4.20 14.71
N GLU A 33 23.44 -3.65 14.29
CA GLU A 33 24.00 -2.47 14.91
C GLU A 33 23.33 -1.16 14.43
N PRO A 34 23.34 -0.07 15.23
CA PRO A 34 22.78 1.22 14.85
C PRO A 34 23.27 1.79 13.51
N ASN A 35 24.55 1.56 13.15
CA ASN A 35 25.15 1.99 11.88
C ASN A 35 24.80 1.07 10.70
N GLU A 36 24.20 -0.09 10.97
CA GLU A 36 23.75 -1.05 9.98
C GLU A 36 22.27 -0.86 9.61
N VAL A 37 21.59 0.11 10.23
CA VAL A 37 20.25 0.55 9.83
C VAL A 37 20.30 1.97 9.29
N GLY A 38 20.62 2.08 8.00
CA GLY A 38 20.82 3.33 7.28
C GLY A 38 19.52 3.93 6.75
N ILE A 39 19.37 5.26 6.82
CA ILE A 39 18.19 5.98 6.28
C ILE A 39 18.62 7.11 5.35
N VAL A 40 19.60 7.90 5.75
CA VAL A 40 20.11 9.03 4.97
C VAL A 40 21.49 8.67 4.45
N ALA A 41 21.75 8.98 3.18
CA ALA A 41 23.07 8.76 2.60
C ALA A 41 24.08 9.81 3.10
N ASP A 42 25.36 9.48 2.95
CA ASP A 42 26.45 10.42 3.22
C ASP A 42 26.34 11.72 2.38
N ASP A 43 27.08 12.74 2.79
CA ASP A 43 27.00 14.08 2.18
C ASP A 43 27.51 14.12 0.73
N ALA A 44 28.32 13.15 0.30
CA ALA A 44 28.83 13.04 -1.06
C ALA A 44 27.82 12.33 -1.98
N HIS A 45 26.97 11.48 -1.43
CA HIS A 45 25.97 10.71 -2.19
C HIS A 45 24.99 11.62 -2.91
N ARG A 46 24.66 11.25 -4.14
CA ARG A 46 23.74 11.99 -5.02
C ARG A 46 22.78 11.01 -5.67
N GLY A 47 21.51 11.34 -5.57
CA GLY A 47 20.42 10.60 -6.16
C GLY A 47 19.93 9.38 -5.40
N GLY A 48 18.87 8.77 -5.92
CA GLY A 48 18.20 7.63 -5.30
C GLY A 48 17.35 8.00 -4.07
N TYR A 49 16.77 6.97 -3.44
CA TYR A 49 15.79 7.14 -2.37
C TYR A 49 16.40 7.56 -1.03
N HIS A 50 17.69 7.37 -0.79
CA HIS A 50 18.36 7.94 0.39
C HIS A 50 18.55 9.45 0.31
N CYS A 51 18.35 10.06 -0.87
CA CYS A 51 18.43 11.50 -1.08
C CYS A 51 17.04 12.14 -1.04
N GLY A 52 16.97 13.30 -0.38
CA GLY A 52 15.85 14.24 -0.46
C GLY A 52 16.00 15.19 -1.64
N SER A 53 15.07 16.11 -1.77
CA SER A 53 14.96 17.09 -2.87
C SER A 53 16.23 17.94 -3.09
N ASP A 54 17.09 18.05 -2.08
CA ASP A 54 18.36 18.76 -2.12
C ASP A 54 19.48 17.99 -2.84
N ARG A 55 19.36 16.65 -2.93
CA ARG A 55 20.43 15.77 -3.40
C ARG A 55 20.03 14.83 -4.55
N VAL A 56 18.74 14.80 -4.94
CA VAL A 56 18.31 14.12 -6.17
C VAL A 56 18.88 14.82 -7.41
N VAL A 57 19.21 14.04 -8.43
CA VAL A 57 19.82 14.56 -9.66
C VAL A 57 18.78 14.78 -10.78
N THR A 58 19.16 15.46 -11.85
CA THR A 58 18.30 15.57 -13.04
C THR A 58 17.97 14.17 -13.58
N ASN A 59 16.69 13.91 -13.85
CA ASN A 59 16.18 12.61 -14.28
C ASN A 59 16.42 11.46 -13.29
N ASP A 60 16.54 11.78 -11.99
CA ASP A 60 16.67 10.76 -10.95
C ASP A 60 15.51 9.76 -11.00
N TYR A 61 15.85 8.48 -11.10
CA TYR A 61 14.86 7.42 -11.23
C TYR A 61 13.92 7.34 -10.02
N SER A 62 14.41 7.73 -8.84
CA SER A 62 13.64 7.81 -7.61
C SER A 62 12.63 8.97 -7.59
N VAL A 63 12.54 9.74 -8.67
CA VAL A 63 11.61 10.86 -8.84
C VAL A 63 10.79 10.69 -10.12
N VAL A 64 11.43 10.37 -11.25
CA VAL A 64 10.79 10.49 -12.57
C VAL A 64 10.03 9.25 -13.04
N GLU A 65 10.32 8.07 -12.49
CA GLU A 65 9.68 6.82 -12.92
C GLU A 65 8.25 6.63 -12.37
N SER A 66 7.81 7.53 -11.47
CA SER A 66 6.57 7.40 -10.70
C SER A 66 5.98 8.75 -10.35
N SER A 67 4.69 8.95 -10.64
CA SER A 67 3.97 10.17 -10.24
C SER A 67 3.86 10.31 -8.72
N ARG A 68 3.79 9.19 -7.99
CA ARG A 68 3.80 9.14 -6.52
C ARG A 68 5.10 9.70 -5.96
N ASP A 69 6.23 9.29 -6.54
CA ASP A 69 7.55 9.74 -6.10
C ASP A 69 7.80 11.21 -6.46
N LYS A 70 7.41 11.63 -7.68
CA LYS A 70 7.47 13.02 -8.11
C LYS A 70 6.66 13.95 -7.20
N THR A 71 5.41 13.58 -6.88
CA THR A 71 4.50 14.39 -6.06
C THR A 71 4.90 14.37 -4.58
N GLY A 72 5.43 13.23 -4.13
CA GLY A 72 5.94 13.00 -2.79
C GLY A 72 7.31 13.61 -2.50
N LEU A 73 7.98 14.17 -3.50
CA LEU A 73 9.32 14.73 -3.31
C LEU A 73 9.29 15.81 -2.22
N SER A 74 10.23 15.66 -1.28
CA SER A 74 10.44 16.48 -0.10
C SER A 74 11.92 16.41 0.27
N ASP A 75 12.33 17.07 1.34
CA ASP A 75 13.67 16.93 1.90
C ASP A 75 13.86 15.62 2.70
N TYR A 76 12.91 14.69 2.67
CA TYR A 76 13.06 13.38 3.32
C TYR A 76 13.75 12.35 2.41
N ALA A 77 14.62 11.54 3.03
CA ALA A 77 14.98 10.24 2.50
C ALA A 77 13.76 9.29 2.58
N SER A 78 13.66 8.36 1.64
CA SER A 78 12.59 7.38 1.50
C SER A 78 13.14 5.97 1.30
N ALA A 79 14.30 5.67 1.89
CA ALA A 79 14.91 4.36 1.89
C ALA A 79 15.41 3.94 3.27
N LEU A 80 15.50 2.63 3.45
CA LEU A 80 16.02 1.95 4.62
C LEU A 80 17.01 0.87 4.16
N ASP A 81 18.23 0.95 4.65
CA ASP A 81 19.18 -0.16 4.56
C ASP A 81 19.11 -0.96 5.85
N VAL A 82 19.00 -2.29 5.73
CA VAL A 82 19.07 -3.23 6.84
C VAL A 82 20.30 -4.11 6.62
N GLY A 83 21.28 -3.97 7.52
CA GLY A 83 22.52 -4.74 7.51
C GLY A 83 22.37 -6.12 8.15
N TRP A 84 23.49 -6.69 8.54
CA TRP A 84 23.53 -8.08 8.98
C TRP A 84 22.90 -8.25 10.36
N PHE A 85 22.24 -9.40 10.57
CA PHE A 85 21.83 -9.90 11.88
C PHE A 85 21.66 -11.41 11.77
N SER A 86 21.68 -12.12 12.89
CA SER A 86 21.39 -13.55 12.94
C SER A 86 20.88 -13.98 14.31
N VAL A 87 19.60 -14.33 14.38
CA VAL A 87 18.92 -14.85 15.58
C VAL A 87 18.51 -16.30 15.38
N THR A 88 18.50 -17.10 16.45
CA THR A 88 17.98 -18.48 16.41
C THR A 88 16.79 -18.60 17.33
N ILE A 89 15.61 -18.86 16.74
CA ILE A 89 14.34 -18.99 17.46
C ILE A 89 13.75 -20.35 17.16
N ASN A 90 13.37 -21.10 18.20
CA ASN A 90 12.79 -22.44 18.08
C ASN A 90 13.62 -23.40 17.19
N GLY A 91 14.95 -23.30 17.26
CA GLY A 91 15.87 -24.13 16.47
C GLY A 91 16.01 -23.72 15.00
N LYS A 92 15.40 -22.61 14.58
CA LYS A 92 15.54 -22.05 13.23
C LYS A 92 16.32 -20.74 13.27
N THR A 93 17.33 -20.63 12.42
CA THR A 93 18.10 -19.40 12.25
C THR A 93 17.39 -18.45 11.28
N HIS A 94 17.26 -17.20 11.70
CA HIS A 94 16.73 -16.08 10.95
C HIS A 94 17.80 -15.01 10.88
N ASN A 95 18.16 -14.61 9.67
CA ASN A 95 19.20 -13.63 9.38
C ASN A 95 18.77 -12.68 8.26
N LEU A 96 19.65 -11.75 7.91
CA LEU A 96 19.45 -10.81 6.79
C LEU A 96 18.88 -11.49 5.54
N ARG A 97 19.45 -12.63 5.11
CA ARG A 97 19.04 -13.33 3.89
C ARG A 97 17.59 -13.81 3.99
N THR A 98 17.26 -14.46 5.10
CA THR A 98 15.89 -14.96 5.33
C THR A 98 14.89 -13.81 5.45
N PHE A 99 15.30 -12.67 6.00
CA PHE A 99 14.50 -11.45 6.03
C PHE A 99 14.24 -10.91 4.64
N SER A 100 15.29 -10.75 3.81
CA SER A 100 15.13 -10.21 2.45
C SER A 100 14.19 -11.06 1.62
N VAL A 101 14.38 -12.40 1.66
CA VAL A 101 13.55 -13.35 0.92
C VAL A 101 12.10 -13.29 1.40
N TRP A 102 11.88 -13.23 2.72
CA TRP A 102 10.55 -13.10 3.29
C TRP A 102 9.88 -11.79 2.84
N LEU A 103 10.56 -10.64 2.98
CA LEU A 103 10.02 -9.33 2.63
C LEU A 103 9.63 -9.25 1.15
N VAL A 104 10.48 -9.78 0.27
CA VAL A 104 10.18 -9.82 -1.18
C VAL A 104 9.00 -10.75 -1.46
N GLY A 105 8.91 -11.91 -0.80
CA GLY A 105 7.75 -12.80 -0.91
C GLY A 105 6.44 -12.11 -0.52
N GLU A 106 6.44 -11.32 0.56
CA GLU A 106 5.27 -10.53 0.98
C GLU A 106 4.90 -9.43 -0.01
N CYS A 107 5.92 -8.79 -0.59
CA CYS A 107 5.74 -7.79 -1.63
C CYS A 107 5.14 -8.38 -2.91
N GLU A 108 5.59 -9.58 -3.31
CA GLU A 108 5.06 -10.35 -4.46
C GLU A 108 3.64 -10.85 -4.22
N ALA A 109 3.33 -11.29 -2.99
CA ALA A 109 1.99 -11.68 -2.57
C ALA A 109 1.01 -10.50 -2.50
N GLY A 110 1.50 -9.26 -2.54
CA GLY A 110 0.68 -8.07 -2.46
C GLY A 110 0.10 -7.85 -1.06
N ALA A 111 0.81 -8.26 -0.01
CA ALA A 111 0.36 -8.08 1.36
C ALA A 111 0.03 -6.59 1.62
N PRO A 112 -1.10 -6.25 2.28
CA PRO A 112 -1.57 -4.87 2.40
C PRO A 112 -0.54 -3.91 3.01
N ASP A 113 0.25 -4.40 3.96
CA ASP A 113 1.31 -3.66 4.64
C ASP A 113 2.60 -3.50 3.81
N THR A 114 2.64 -3.98 2.56
CA THR A 114 3.77 -3.80 1.63
C THR A 114 3.45 -2.89 0.45
N LEU A 115 2.21 -2.41 0.32
CA LEU A 115 1.75 -1.64 -0.86
C LEU A 115 2.48 -0.30 -1.04
N TRP A 116 3.13 0.17 0.01
CA TRP A 116 3.95 1.37 0.01
C TRP A 116 5.43 1.13 -0.31
N ILE A 117 5.88 -0.13 -0.36
CA ILE A 117 7.24 -0.49 -0.77
C ILE A 117 7.36 -0.33 -2.29
N ARG A 118 8.34 0.47 -2.70
CA ARG A 118 8.66 0.79 -4.09
C ARG A 118 9.62 -0.24 -4.68
N GLU A 119 10.72 -0.52 -4.00
CA GLU A 119 11.72 -1.50 -4.42
C GLU A 119 12.43 -2.13 -3.23
N VAL A 120 12.93 -3.35 -3.45
CA VAL A 120 13.83 -4.05 -2.54
C VAL A 120 15.02 -4.57 -3.35
N ILE A 121 16.23 -4.13 -3.03
CA ILE A 121 17.48 -4.63 -3.61
C ILE A 121 18.17 -5.45 -2.53
N TYR A 122 18.47 -6.71 -2.83
CA TYR A 122 18.88 -7.67 -1.83
C TYR A 122 19.72 -8.79 -2.41
N SER A 123 20.37 -9.54 -1.53
CA SER A 123 21.04 -10.78 -1.89
C SER A 123 20.42 -11.96 -1.11
N PRO A 124 19.81 -12.95 -1.80
CA PRO A 124 19.20 -14.11 -1.14
C PRO A 124 20.23 -15.13 -0.64
N ASP A 125 21.42 -15.15 -1.22
CA ASP A 125 22.47 -16.16 -1.02
C ASP A 125 23.81 -15.54 -0.54
N GLY A 126 23.94 -14.20 -0.57
CA GLY A 126 25.17 -13.49 -0.26
C GLY A 126 26.15 -13.37 -1.43
N SER A 127 25.82 -13.88 -2.61
CA SER A 127 26.68 -13.84 -3.81
C SER A 127 25.98 -13.26 -5.04
N THR A 128 24.65 -13.29 -5.08
CA THR A 128 23.82 -12.76 -6.16
C THR A 128 23.03 -11.56 -5.67
N VAL A 129 22.99 -10.47 -6.44
CA VAL A 129 22.12 -9.33 -6.16
C VAL A 129 20.87 -9.39 -7.03
N LYS A 130 19.71 -9.19 -6.41
CA LYS A 130 18.40 -9.14 -7.05
C LYS A 130 17.70 -7.83 -6.70
N ARG A 131 16.81 -7.40 -7.59
CA ARG A 131 15.90 -6.28 -7.34
C ARG A 131 14.47 -6.73 -7.55
N TRP A 132 13.66 -6.58 -6.53
CA TRP A 132 12.21 -6.56 -6.67
C TRP A 132 11.74 -5.11 -6.85
N ASP A 133 11.00 -4.85 -7.92
CA ASP A 133 10.48 -3.54 -8.27
C ASP A 133 8.94 -3.65 -8.41
N ARG A 134 8.20 -2.83 -7.66
CA ARG A 134 6.72 -2.80 -7.76
C ARG A 134 6.22 -2.29 -9.10
N LEU A 135 6.90 -1.31 -9.69
CA LEU A 135 6.58 -0.73 -11.00
C LEU A 135 7.10 -1.57 -12.16
N LYS A 136 7.88 -2.63 -11.88
CA LYS A 136 8.48 -3.54 -12.89
C LYS A 136 9.32 -2.79 -13.93
N ARG A 137 9.98 -1.70 -13.53
CA ARG A 137 10.85 -0.88 -14.40
C ARG A 137 12.30 -1.34 -14.36
N ARG A 138 12.72 -1.95 -13.26
CA ARG A 138 14.11 -2.33 -12.96
C ARG A 138 14.19 -3.74 -12.40
N SER A 139 15.28 -4.45 -12.69
CA SER A 139 15.48 -5.85 -12.30
C SER A 139 16.89 -6.18 -11.79
N SER A 140 17.84 -5.25 -11.88
CA SER A 140 19.23 -5.42 -11.43
C SER A 140 19.56 -4.57 -10.20
N GLY A 141 20.64 -4.91 -9.51
CA GLY A 141 21.30 -4.11 -8.47
C GLY A 141 22.82 -4.28 -8.57
N ASP A 142 23.58 -3.52 -7.79
CA ASP A 142 25.05 -3.60 -7.73
C ASP A 142 25.54 -4.39 -6.50
N THR A 143 26.83 -4.75 -6.50
CA THR A 143 27.46 -5.60 -5.49
C THR A 143 27.50 -5.01 -4.09
N SER A 144 27.24 -3.72 -3.89
CA SER A 144 27.18 -3.14 -2.53
C SER A 144 26.04 -3.76 -1.71
N HIS A 145 25.00 -4.26 -2.39
CA HIS A 145 23.83 -4.92 -1.79
C HIS A 145 24.07 -6.41 -1.45
N LEU A 146 25.32 -6.88 -1.54
CA LEU A 146 25.67 -8.20 -1.04
C LEU A 146 25.66 -8.24 0.49
N SER A 147 25.99 -7.15 1.18
CA SER A 147 26.09 -7.13 2.66
C SER A 147 24.84 -6.60 3.38
N HIS A 148 23.90 -5.97 2.67
CA HIS A 148 22.70 -5.36 3.25
C HIS A 148 21.49 -5.52 2.32
N THR A 149 20.30 -5.30 2.85
CA THR A 149 19.06 -5.15 2.08
C THR A 149 18.69 -3.69 2.01
N HIS A 150 18.56 -3.16 0.80
CA HIS A 150 18.06 -1.82 0.55
C HIS A 150 16.57 -1.89 0.23
N ALA A 151 15.73 -1.21 1.01
CA ALA A 151 14.31 -1.11 0.78
C ALA A 151 13.90 0.36 0.62
N SER A 152 13.30 0.69 -0.52
CA SER A 152 12.74 2.01 -0.79
C SER A 152 11.23 2.01 -0.67
N VAL A 153 10.68 3.11 -0.20
CA VAL A 153 9.23 3.36 -0.11
C VAL A 153 8.86 4.52 -1.02
N PHE A 154 7.61 4.54 -1.51
CA PHE A 154 7.17 5.67 -2.32
C PHE A 154 7.28 6.99 -1.54
N ARG A 155 7.78 8.06 -2.16
CA ARG A 155 8.03 9.32 -1.45
C ARG A 155 6.77 9.97 -0.91
N ASP A 156 5.61 9.70 -1.51
CA ASP A 156 4.33 10.24 -1.06
C ASP A 156 3.93 9.73 0.33
N VAL A 157 4.15 8.44 0.62
CA VAL A 157 3.86 7.85 1.94
C VAL A 157 4.85 8.33 3.00
N THR A 158 6.10 8.55 2.61
CA THR A 158 7.10 9.14 3.49
C THR A 158 6.67 10.54 3.92
N LYS A 159 6.33 11.38 2.93
CA LYS A 159 5.88 12.76 3.12
C LYS A 159 4.57 12.85 3.91
N ALA A 160 3.66 11.89 3.72
CA ALA A 160 2.41 11.80 4.45
C ALA A 160 2.57 11.34 5.91
N GLY A 161 3.75 10.87 6.32
CA GLY A 161 3.96 10.34 7.66
C GLY A 161 3.24 9.01 7.90
N THR A 162 3.01 8.22 6.85
CA THR A 162 2.40 6.89 6.97
C THR A 162 3.21 6.01 7.92
N ASP A 163 2.54 5.24 8.78
CA ASP A 163 3.19 4.23 9.62
C ASP A 163 3.71 3.07 8.75
N LEU A 164 5.03 2.92 8.71
CA LEU A 164 5.75 1.91 7.93
C LEU A 164 6.12 0.69 8.77
N THR A 165 5.85 0.70 10.08
CA THR A 165 6.19 -0.40 11.00
C THR A 165 5.41 -1.71 10.80
N PRO A 166 4.17 -1.76 10.26
CA PRO A 166 3.38 -2.99 10.27
C PRO A 166 4.05 -4.23 9.66
N VAL A 167 4.68 -4.10 8.48
CA VAL A 167 5.37 -5.24 7.84
C VAL A 167 6.55 -5.75 8.66
N PHE A 168 7.29 -4.86 9.32
CA PHE A 168 8.43 -5.24 10.16
C PHE A 168 7.97 -5.86 11.48
N ARG A 169 6.89 -5.36 12.09
CA ARG A 169 6.28 -6.03 13.25
C ARG A 169 5.79 -7.43 12.89
N ARG A 170 5.23 -7.59 11.70
CA ARG A 170 4.79 -8.88 11.18
C ARG A 170 5.96 -9.82 10.93
N TYR A 171 7.09 -9.31 10.44
CA TYR A 171 8.33 -10.09 10.32
C TYR A 171 8.80 -10.60 11.69
N LEU A 172 8.91 -9.70 12.68
CA LEU A 172 9.35 -10.04 14.04
C LEU A 172 8.44 -11.08 14.68
N ALA A 173 7.14 -11.00 14.42
CA ALA A 173 6.17 -12.01 14.82
C ALA A 173 6.34 -13.34 14.07
N TYR A 174 6.55 -13.29 12.75
CA TYR A 174 6.76 -14.45 11.89
C TYR A 174 7.98 -15.28 12.34
N ILE A 175 9.06 -14.61 12.77
CA ILE A 175 10.26 -15.29 13.28
C ILE A 175 10.20 -15.64 14.77
N GLY A 176 9.12 -15.26 15.45
CA GLY A 176 8.89 -15.59 16.86
C GLY A 176 9.65 -14.72 17.88
N LEU A 177 10.23 -13.59 17.47
CA LEU A 177 10.84 -12.62 18.40
C LEU A 177 9.83 -11.79 19.17
N THR A 178 8.65 -11.60 18.59
CA THR A 178 7.52 -10.97 19.25
C THR A 178 6.32 -11.90 19.17
N THR A 179 5.47 -11.91 20.20
CA THR A 179 4.15 -12.51 20.06
C THR A 179 3.34 -11.70 19.04
N SER A 180 2.72 -12.38 18.07
CA SER A 180 1.95 -11.74 16.99
C SER A 180 0.96 -10.73 17.54
N THR A 181 1.31 -9.45 17.45
CA THR A 181 0.45 -8.31 17.81
C THR A 181 0.35 -7.30 16.66
N ALA A 182 0.76 -7.65 15.44
CA ALA A 182 0.56 -6.80 14.27
C ALA A 182 0.31 -7.63 13.00
N GLY A 183 -0.96 -7.66 12.58
CA GLY A 183 -1.45 -8.29 11.35
C GLY A 183 -2.94 -8.68 11.44
N GLY A 184 -3.41 -8.90 12.66
CA GLY A 184 -4.79 -8.74 13.07
C GLY A 184 -4.71 -8.28 14.52
N MET A 185 -5.53 -7.31 14.92
CA MET A 185 -5.68 -7.01 16.34
C MET A 185 -6.38 -8.24 16.94
N LEU A 186 -5.59 -9.27 17.28
CA LEU A 186 -6.05 -10.39 18.06
C LEU A 186 -6.25 -9.78 19.45
N MET A 187 -7.44 -9.24 19.64
CA MET A 187 -7.89 -8.55 20.86
C MET A 187 -7.99 -9.51 22.05
N LEU A 188 -7.48 -10.74 21.90
CA LEU A 188 -7.59 -11.78 22.88
C LEU A 188 -6.79 -11.40 24.12
N CYS A 189 -7.47 -11.37 25.24
CA CYS A 189 -6.89 -11.03 26.53
C CYS A 189 -7.76 -11.60 27.64
N GLU A 190 -7.17 -11.74 28.82
CA GLU A 190 -7.84 -12.21 30.02
C GLU A 190 -7.51 -11.34 31.24
N ILE A 191 -8.20 -11.57 32.35
CA ILE A 191 -7.93 -10.85 33.60
C ILE A 191 -6.43 -10.92 33.94
N GLY A 192 -5.87 -9.75 34.22
CA GLY A 192 -4.44 -9.59 34.55
C GLY A 192 -3.60 -9.09 33.37
N ASP A 193 -4.08 -9.22 32.13
CA ASP A 193 -3.37 -8.68 30.97
C ASP A 193 -3.35 -7.15 30.99
N GLU A 194 -2.25 -6.57 30.51
CA GLU A 194 -2.08 -5.13 30.32
C GLU A 194 -1.54 -4.80 28.91
N GLY A 195 -1.97 -3.68 28.31
CA GLY A 195 -1.42 -3.15 27.06
C GLY A 195 -2.43 -2.58 26.08
N GLN A 196 -1.96 -2.21 24.89
CA GLN A 196 -2.78 -1.57 23.85
C GLN A 196 -3.91 -2.46 23.32
N HIS A 197 -3.73 -3.78 23.35
CA HIS A 197 -4.76 -4.74 22.95
C HIS A 197 -5.94 -4.76 23.94
N VAL A 198 -5.67 -4.69 25.25
CA VAL A 198 -6.71 -4.51 26.29
C VAL A 198 -7.38 -3.15 26.15
N LYS A 199 -6.60 -2.09 25.92
CA LYS A 199 -7.14 -0.74 25.73
C LYS A 199 -8.09 -0.67 24.54
N ALA A 200 -7.71 -1.29 23.42
CA ALA A 200 -8.57 -1.36 22.25
C ALA A 200 -9.87 -2.11 22.55
N LEU A 201 -9.83 -3.20 23.34
CA LEU A 201 -11.04 -3.90 23.78
C LEU A 201 -11.92 -3.01 24.65
N GLN A 202 -11.34 -2.29 25.62
CA GLN A 202 -12.07 -1.34 26.47
C GLN A 202 -12.75 -0.25 25.64
N VAL A 203 -12.04 0.34 24.66
CA VAL A 203 -12.60 1.33 23.70
C VAL A 203 -13.79 0.74 22.96
N ALA A 204 -13.66 -0.46 22.39
CA ALA A 204 -14.72 -1.11 21.64
C ALA A 204 -15.96 -1.41 22.51
N LEU A 205 -15.74 -1.91 23.72
CA LEU A 205 -16.81 -2.19 24.69
C LEU A 205 -17.51 -0.90 25.11
N ASN A 206 -16.77 0.16 25.44
CA ASN A 206 -17.31 1.47 25.82
C ASN A 206 -18.10 2.09 24.66
N TYR A 207 -17.55 2.04 23.45
CA TYR A 207 -18.21 2.55 22.24
C TYR A 207 -19.55 1.85 21.96
N LEU A 208 -19.64 0.55 22.28
CA LEU A 208 -20.86 -0.25 22.17
C LEU A 208 -21.78 -0.12 23.39
N GLY A 209 -21.40 0.66 24.41
CA GLY A 209 -22.21 0.90 25.61
C GLY A 209 -22.13 -0.21 26.66
N PHE A 210 -21.11 -1.07 26.63
CA PHE A 210 -20.93 -2.14 27.61
C PHE A 210 -20.14 -1.73 28.86
N GLU A 211 -19.71 -0.47 28.97
CA GLU A 211 -19.15 0.14 30.20
C GLU A 211 -17.94 -0.63 30.78
N ALA A 212 -16.83 -0.69 30.04
CA ALA A 212 -15.58 -1.31 30.51
C ALA A 212 -14.81 -0.47 31.55
N GLY A 213 -15.24 0.76 31.82
CA GLY A 213 -14.55 1.70 32.70
C GLY A 213 -13.49 2.50 31.94
N ALA A 214 -12.45 2.95 32.65
CA ALA A 214 -11.36 3.70 32.04
C ALA A 214 -10.59 2.84 31.01
N GLU A 215 -10.22 3.45 29.89
CA GLU A 215 -9.43 2.83 28.81
C GLU A 215 -7.94 2.85 29.17
N ASP A 216 -7.64 2.32 30.35
CA ASP A 216 -6.32 2.31 30.98
C ASP A 216 -5.41 1.20 30.47
N GLY A 217 -5.95 0.31 29.62
CA GLY A 217 -5.24 -0.84 29.09
C GLY A 217 -5.03 -1.95 30.10
N LYS A 218 -5.80 -2.01 31.20
CA LYS A 218 -5.69 -3.05 32.23
C LYS A 218 -6.92 -3.93 32.30
N TYR A 219 -6.75 -5.23 32.16
CA TYR A 219 -7.87 -6.16 32.17
C TYR A 219 -8.25 -6.51 33.61
N GLY A 220 -8.99 -5.60 34.24
CA GLY A 220 -9.54 -5.80 35.58
C GLY A 220 -10.94 -6.38 35.59
N LYS A 221 -11.53 -6.43 36.79
CA LYS A 221 -12.93 -6.86 37.00
C LYS A 221 -13.95 -6.01 36.20
N GLY A 222 -13.66 -4.74 35.96
CA GLY A 222 -14.49 -3.85 35.14
C GLY A 222 -14.59 -4.32 33.69
N THR A 223 -13.44 -4.55 33.06
CA THR A 223 -13.33 -5.10 31.69
C THR A 223 -14.00 -6.48 31.60
N SER A 224 -13.76 -7.37 32.57
CA SER A 224 -14.41 -8.69 32.61
C SER A 224 -15.93 -8.58 32.67
N ALA A 225 -16.47 -7.71 33.53
CA ALA A 225 -17.91 -7.49 33.62
C ALA A 225 -18.49 -6.95 32.30
N ALA A 226 -17.78 -6.05 31.61
CA ALA A 226 -18.20 -5.52 30.31
C ALA A 226 -18.17 -6.59 29.21
N VAL A 227 -17.16 -7.45 29.17
CA VAL A 227 -17.14 -8.60 28.26
C VAL A 227 -18.31 -9.52 28.54
N LEU A 228 -18.58 -9.87 29.80
CA LEU A 228 -19.74 -10.71 30.13
C LEU A 228 -21.07 -10.09 29.66
N ARG A 229 -21.27 -8.79 29.87
CA ARG A 229 -22.45 -8.07 29.36
C ARG A 229 -22.56 -8.15 27.83
N MET A 230 -21.46 -7.90 27.13
CA MET A 230 -21.38 -8.02 25.67
C MET A 230 -21.78 -9.43 25.22
N ARG A 231 -21.20 -10.47 25.81
CA ARG A 231 -21.52 -11.87 25.48
C ARG A 231 -23.00 -12.18 25.71
N LYS A 232 -23.57 -11.73 26.85
CA LYS A 232 -24.99 -11.93 27.16
C LYS A 232 -25.91 -11.20 26.18
N SER A 233 -25.51 -10.04 25.68
CA SER A 233 -26.31 -9.24 24.74
C SER A 233 -26.58 -9.93 23.40
N VAL A 234 -25.74 -10.91 23.04
CA VAL A 234 -25.88 -11.76 21.84
C VAL A 234 -26.31 -13.19 22.17
N GLY A 235 -26.85 -13.43 23.37
CA GLY A 235 -27.43 -14.71 23.76
C GLY A 235 -26.44 -15.76 24.25
N SER A 236 -25.21 -15.40 24.60
CA SER A 236 -24.22 -16.37 25.09
C SER A 236 -24.60 -16.97 26.45
N SER A 237 -24.37 -18.28 26.61
CA SER A 237 -24.47 -18.99 27.89
C SER A 237 -23.29 -18.74 28.83
N ALA A 238 -22.24 -18.02 28.41
CA ALA A 238 -21.05 -17.76 29.22
C ALA A 238 -21.39 -17.22 30.62
N THR A 239 -20.72 -17.73 31.65
CA THR A 239 -20.92 -17.32 33.05
C THR A 239 -19.84 -16.34 33.54
N SER A 240 -18.81 -16.13 32.73
CA SER A 240 -17.69 -15.23 33.03
C SER A 240 -17.25 -14.46 31.78
N GLY A 241 -16.74 -13.24 32.02
CA GLY A 241 -16.06 -12.43 31.02
C GLY A 241 -14.55 -12.38 31.23
N ASP A 242 -13.98 -13.22 32.11
CA ASP A 242 -12.57 -13.15 32.50
C ASP A 242 -11.61 -13.43 31.34
N LYS A 243 -12.11 -14.09 30.29
CA LYS A 243 -11.40 -14.29 29.02
C LYS A 243 -12.19 -13.65 27.92
N TYR A 244 -11.53 -12.82 27.12
CA TYR A 244 -11.95 -12.44 25.79
C TYR A 244 -11.20 -13.32 24.79
N ASP A 245 -11.84 -14.43 24.42
CA ASP A 245 -11.32 -15.48 23.53
C ASP A 245 -11.83 -15.29 22.08
N PRO A 246 -11.46 -16.16 21.11
CA PRO A 246 -11.92 -16.00 19.73
C PRO A 246 -13.45 -15.95 19.59
N TRP A 247 -14.19 -16.64 20.45
CA TRP A 247 -15.65 -16.61 20.44
C TRP A 247 -16.20 -15.30 21.00
N GLY A 248 -15.57 -14.76 22.05
CA GLY A 248 -15.82 -13.39 22.53
C GLY A 248 -15.57 -12.34 21.45
N HIS A 249 -14.57 -12.56 20.58
CA HIS A 249 -14.32 -11.67 19.44
C HIS A 249 -15.44 -11.69 18.40
N VAL A 250 -15.91 -12.88 18.01
CA VAL A 250 -17.06 -13.02 17.11
C VAL A 250 -18.30 -12.32 17.68
N GLN A 251 -18.54 -12.45 18.98
CA GLN A 251 -19.68 -11.82 19.66
C GLN A 251 -19.56 -10.29 19.67
N LEU A 252 -18.36 -9.74 19.86
CA LEU A 252 -18.12 -8.31 19.73
C LEU A 252 -18.43 -7.82 18.30
N GLN A 253 -18.00 -8.57 17.29
CA GLN A 253 -18.30 -8.26 15.88
C GLN A 253 -19.80 -8.32 15.59
N MET A 254 -20.54 -9.29 16.17
CA MET A 254 -22.01 -9.33 16.08
C MET A 254 -22.64 -8.08 16.68
N CYS A 255 -22.15 -7.58 17.82
CA CYS A 255 -22.62 -6.34 18.43
C CYS A 255 -22.34 -5.12 17.54
N MET A 256 -21.15 -5.03 16.96
CA MET A 256 -20.80 -3.97 16.00
C MET A 256 -21.70 -4.03 14.76
N ALA A 257 -21.87 -5.22 14.17
CA ALA A 257 -22.75 -5.44 13.03
C ALA A 257 -24.20 -5.07 13.35
N LYS A 258 -24.70 -5.38 14.56
CA LYS A 258 -26.03 -4.95 15.01
C LYS A 258 -26.14 -3.42 15.13
N ARG A 259 -25.09 -2.75 15.61
CA ARG A 259 -25.06 -1.29 15.74
C ARG A 259 -25.00 -0.56 14.39
N TYR A 260 -24.29 -1.12 13.40
CA TYR A 260 -24.14 -0.50 12.07
C TYR A 260 -25.12 -1.04 11.02
N GLY A 261 -25.70 -2.22 11.24
CA GLY A 261 -26.71 -2.83 10.36
C GLY A 261 -28.06 -2.11 10.37
N GLY A 262 -28.25 -1.13 11.26
CA GLY A 262 -29.43 -0.23 11.27
C GLY A 262 -29.25 1.06 10.47
N ALA A 263 -28.05 1.34 9.93
CA ALA A 263 -27.78 2.56 9.16
C ALA A 263 -26.71 2.32 8.08
N GLY A 264 -26.99 1.43 7.13
CA GLY A 264 -26.28 1.43 5.86
C GLY A 264 -26.85 2.53 4.97
N GLN A 265 -26.08 3.58 4.69
CA GLN A 265 -26.31 4.35 3.45
C GLN A 265 -26.30 3.33 2.29
N PRO A 266 -27.28 3.34 1.37
CA PRO A 266 -27.20 2.55 0.16
C PRO A 266 -25.82 2.77 -0.47
N GLY A 267 -25.14 1.69 -0.88
CA GLY A 267 -23.89 1.83 -1.61
C GLY A 267 -24.08 2.79 -2.80
N PRO A 268 -23.03 3.50 -3.25
CA PRO A 268 -23.15 4.36 -4.41
C PRO A 268 -23.79 3.55 -5.55
N ALA A 269 -24.76 4.15 -6.24
CA ALA A 269 -25.39 3.51 -7.39
C ALA A 269 -24.29 2.97 -8.31
N GLY A 270 -24.44 1.72 -8.76
CA GLY A 270 -23.48 1.12 -9.68
C GLY A 270 -23.26 2.03 -10.90
N PRO A 271 -22.09 1.98 -11.55
CA PRO A 271 -21.84 2.79 -12.74
C PRO A 271 -22.97 2.57 -13.75
N GLN A 272 -23.42 3.65 -14.40
CA GLN A 272 -24.40 3.56 -15.47
C GLN A 272 -23.92 2.51 -16.49
N GLY A 273 -24.80 1.57 -16.84
CA GLY A 273 -24.48 0.56 -17.85
C GLY A 273 -24.01 1.22 -19.16
N PRO A 274 -23.21 0.54 -19.99
CA PRO A 274 -22.76 1.08 -21.26
C PRO A 274 -23.96 1.57 -22.08
N GLN A 275 -23.80 2.70 -22.76
CA GLN A 275 -24.81 3.21 -23.68
C GLN A 275 -25.16 2.11 -24.69
N GLY A 276 -26.46 1.86 -24.89
CA GLY A 276 -26.92 0.91 -25.89
C GLY A 276 -26.40 1.27 -27.30
N PRO A 277 -26.31 0.31 -28.22
CA PRO A 277 -25.89 0.58 -29.58
C PRO A 277 -26.77 1.66 -30.22
N ALA A 278 -26.19 2.48 -31.09
CA ALA A 278 -26.94 3.45 -31.88
C ALA A 278 -28.08 2.76 -32.62
N GLY A 279 -29.28 3.35 -32.60
CA GLY A 279 -30.42 2.84 -33.36
C GLY A 279 -30.10 2.79 -34.86
N PRO A 280 -30.78 1.92 -35.62
CA PRO A 280 -30.62 1.88 -37.07
C PRO A 280 -30.96 3.24 -37.68
N GLN A 281 -30.20 3.64 -38.71
CA GLN A 281 -30.49 4.86 -39.46
C GLN A 281 -31.90 4.78 -40.04
N GLY A 282 -32.69 5.86 -39.86
CA GLY A 282 -34.04 5.93 -40.39
C GLY A 282 -34.07 5.79 -41.92
N PRO A 283 -35.20 5.34 -42.49
CA PRO A 283 -35.34 5.24 -43.93
C PRO A 283 -35.10 6.62 -44.58
N LYS A 284 -34.41 6.62 -45.72
CA LYS A 284 -34.20 7.82 -46.53
C LYS A 284 -35.57 8.39 -46.93
N GLY A 285 -35.78 9.69 -46.70
CA GLY A 285 -37.02 10.36 -47.07
C GLY A 285 -37.26 10.32 -48.58
N ASP A 286 -38.54 10.34 -48.97
CA ASP A 286 -38.94 10.34 -50.37
C ASP A 286 -38.38 11.57 -51.11
N PRO A 287 -38.00 11.43 -52.39
CA PRO A 287 -37.60 12.56 -53.21
C PRO A 287 -38.67 13.66 -53.22
N GLY A 288 -38.25 14.92 -53.07
CA GLY A 288 -39.15 16.06 -53.15
C GLY A 288 -39.85 16.17 -54.51
N PRO A 289 -41.02 16.83 -54.57
CA PRO A 289 -41.73 17.04 -55.82
C PRO A 289 -40.89 17.85 -56.81
N GLN A 290 -40.96 17.48 -58.09
CA GLN A 290 -40.27 18.19 -59.17
C GLN A 290 -40.76 19.64 -59.28
N GLY A 291 -39.83 20.59 -59.33
CA GLY A 291 -40.13 22.01 -59.46
C GLY A 291 -40.77 22.36 -60.82
N PRO A 292 -41.52 23.48 -60.90
CA PRO A 292 -42.18 23.89 -62.14
C PRO A 292 -41.18 24.26 -63.24
N SER A 293 -41.49 23.87 -64.48
CA SER A 293 -40.67 24.12 -65.67
C SER A 293 -40.48 25.60 -65.93
N GLY A 294 -39.23 26.07 -65.98
CA GLY A 294 -38.89 27.43 -66.37
C GLY A 294 -39.08 27.64 -67.87
N GLN A 295 -40.07 28.44 -68.24
CA GLN A 295 -40.26 28.92 -69.61
C GLN A 295 -39.41 30.18 -69.81
N LEU A 296 -38.26 30.05 -70.50
CA LEU A 296 -37.48 31.19 -70.96
C LEU A 296 -37.77 31.46 -72.44
N VAL A 297 -38.19 32.69 -72.73
CA VAL A 297 -38.53 33.19 -74.06
C VAL A 297 -37.26 33.62 -74.80
N LEU A 298 -37.12 33.16 -76.05
CA LEU A 298 -36.00 33.44 -76.96
C LEU A 298 -36.03 34.88 -77.52
N PRO A 299 -34.87 35.38 -78.00
CA PRO A 299 -34.89 35.82 -79.40
C PRO A 299 -33.75 35.24 -80.26
N ALA A 300 -34.16 34.80 -81.45
CA ALA A 300 -33.51 34.79 -82.76
C ALA A 300 -32.10 34.15 -82.96
N THR A 301 -32.13 32.94 -83.54
CA THR A 301 -31.34 32.44 -84.69
C THR A 301 -29.84 32.76 -84.77
N PHE A 302 -29.02 31.71 -84.62
CA PHE A 302 -27.80 31.54 -85.42
C PHE A 302 -27.59 30.05 -85.74
N THR A 303 -27.67 29.69 -87.02
CA THR A 303 -27.44 28.33 -87.53
C THR A 303 -26.03 28.30 -88.13
N PHE A 304 -25.17 27.38 -87.70
CA PHE A 304 -23.93 27.06 -88.40
C PHE A 304 -23.90 25.58 -88.77
N THR A 305 -24.03 25.31 -90.06
CA THR A 305 -23.78 24.02 -90.72
C THR A 305 -22.34 23.99 -91.23
N GLY A 306 -21.52 23.04 -90.78
CA GLY A 306 -20.16 22.85 -91.31
C GLY A 306 -19.57 21.50 -90.90
N ARG A 307 -19.14 20.74 -91.91
CA ARG A 307 -18.69 19.33 -91.88
C ARG A 307 -17.38 19.11 -91.11
N VAL A 308 -17.22 17.85 -90.67
CA VAL A 308 -16.00 17.23 -90.15
C VAL A 308 -15.16 16.79 -91.34
N ASP A 309 -13.90 17.25 -91.42
CA ASP A 309 -12.89 16.69 -92.33
C ASP A 309 -11.65 16.30 -91.52
N ASP A 310 -11.21 15.08 -91.76
CA ASP A 310 -10.17 14.35 -91.05
C ASP A 310 -8.84 14.55 -91.81
N ASN A 311 -7.75 14.93 -91.13
CA ASN A 311 -6.41 14.69 -91.67
C ASN A 311 -5.30 14.72 -90.61
N THR A 312 -4.64 13.57 -90.44
CA THR A 312 -3.37 13.38 -89.72
C THR A 312 -2.16 13.61 -90.66
N PRO A 313 -1.00 14.09 -90.20
CA PRO A 313 0.17 14.36 -91.04
C PRO A 313 1.19 13.20 -91.12
N SER A 314 1.73 13.04 -92.34
CA SER A 314 2.98 12.40 -92.83
C SER A 314 3.26 10.93 -92.54
#